data_AF-X8I1C6-F1
#
_entry.id   AF-X8I1C6-F1
#
_cell.length_a   1.000
_cell.length_b   1.000
_cell.length_c   1.000
_cell.angle_alpha   90.00
_cell.angle_beta   90.00
_cell.angle_gamma   90.00
#
_symmetry.space_group_name_H-M   'P 1'
#
loop_
_entity.id
_entity.type
_entity.pdbx_description
1 polymer ?
#
loop_
_entity_poly.entity_id
_entity_poly.type
_entity_poly.pdbx_seq_one_letter_code
_entity_poly.pdbx_strand_id
1 'polypeptide(L)' 'MNEVLKAIKERRSIRKFKSDMLPKEIIDKVIESGLYAASGKGQQSPIIISVTNKELRDKLSKMNCKIGGWKEDFDPFY' A
#
# COMPACT_ATOMS: atom_id res chain seq x y z
N MET A 1 14.96 -9.96 -21.10
CA MET A 1 13.82 -10.17 -20.17
C MET A 1 12.83 -9.04 -20.41
N ASN A 2 11.54 -9.31 -20.53
CA ASN A 2 10.57 -8.23 -20.73
C ASN A 2 10.41 -7.40 -19.44
N GLU A 3 9.83 -6.21 -19.56
CA GLU A 3 9.69 -5.27 -18.43
C GLU A 3 8.87 -5.86 -17.27
N VAL A 4 7.86 -6.69 -17.56
CA VAL A 4 7.04 -7.34 -16.53
C VAL A 4 7.87 -8.32 -15.69
N LEU A 5 8.61 -9.22 -16.33
CA LEU A 5 9.45 -10.20 -15.64
C LEU A 5 10.61 -9.52 -14.89
N LYS A 6 11.13 -8.42 -15.42
CA LYS A 6 12.14 -7.60 -14.75
C LYS A 6 11.59 -6.97 -13.48
N ALA A 7 10.44 -6.30 -13.56
CA ALA A 7 9.78 -5.67 -12.42
C ALA A 7 9.50 -6.67 -11.29
N ILE A 8 9.06 -7.90 -11.63
CA ILE A 8 8.81 -8.97 -10.65
C ILE A 8 10.10 -9.41 -9.94
N LYS A 9 11.18 -9.64 -10.69
CA LYS A 9 12.45 -10.14 -10.14
C LYS A 9 13.22 -9.10 -9.34
N GLU A 10 13.14 -7.83 -9.74
CA GLU A 10 13.88 -6.74 -9.10
C GLU A 10 13.14 -6.14 -7.91
N ARG A 11 11.86 -6.48 -7.69
CA ARG A 11 11.03 -5.97 -6.59
C ARG A 11 11.69 -6.21 -5.22
N ARG A 12 11.75 -5.15 -4.40
CA ARG A 12 12.16 -5.19 -2.99
C ARG A 12 11.14 -4.45 -2.12
N SER A 13 11.06 -4.76 -0.84
CA SER A 13 10.27 -3.96 0.11
C SER A 13 11.03 -2.67 0.44
N ILE A 14 10.38 -1.53 0.23
CA ILE A 14 10.93 -0.20 0.53
C ILE A 14 10.36 0.25 1.88
N ARG A 15 11.24 0.80 2.73
CA ARG A 15 10.93 1.25 4.11
C ARG A 15 11.28 2.72 4.38
N LYS A 16 11.81 3.41 3.37
CA LYS A 16 12.17 4.83 3.45
C LYS A 16 11.61 5.54 2.23
N PHE A 17 10.73 6.50 2.48
CA PHE A 17 9.97 7.21 1.44
C PHE A 17 10.23 8.71 1.52
N LYS A 18 9.95 9.41 0.42
CA LYS A 18 9.90 10.87 0.41
C LYS A 18 8.63 11.34 1.11
N SER A 19 8.61 12.59 1.56
CA SER A 19 7.41 13.25 2.10
C SER A 19 6.37 13.61 1.04
N ASP A 20 6.76 13.56 -0.24
CA ASP A 20 5.96 14.06 -1.35
C ASP A 20 4.80 13.11 -1.66
N MET A 21 3.58 13.65 -1.77
CA MET A 21 2.41 12.87 -2.17
C MET A 21 2.46 12.59 -3.68
N LEU A 22 2.03 11.39 -4.07
CA LEU A 22 1.87 11.03 -5.48
C LEU A 22 0.67 11.76 -6.12
N PRO A 23 0.73 12.08 -7.42
CA PRO A 23 -0.45 12.50 -8.18
C PRO A 23 -1.56 11.46 -8.13
N LYS A 24 -2.82 11.91 -8.14
CA LYS A 24 -3.99 11.04 -8.01
C LYS A 24 -4.02 9.96 -9.10
N GLU A 25 -3.61 10.30 -10.31
CA GLU A 25 -3.64 9.43 -11.49
C GLU A 25 -2.71 8.23 -11.31
N ILE A 26 -1.60 8.39 -10.59
CA ILE A 26 -0.68 7.30 -10.29
C ILE A 26 -1.30 6.36 -9.26
N ILE A 27 -1.95 6.90 -8.23
CA ILE A 27 -2.66 6.13 -7.20
C ILE A 27 -3.79 5.32 -7.87
N ASP A 28 -4.60 5.95 -8.72
CA ASP A 28 -5.71 5.32 -9.42
C ASP A 28 -5.23 4.15 -10.29
N LYS A 29 -4.11 4.31 -11.03
CA LYS A 29 -3.52 3.22 -11.83
C LYS A 29 -3.09 2.01 -10.99
N VAL A 30 -2.57 2.24 -9.78
CA VAL A 30 -2.18 1.16 -8.86
C VAL A 30 -3.42 0.41 -8.37
N ILE A 31 -4.48 1.16 -8.01
CA ILE A 31 -5.76 0.58 -7.57
C ILE A 31 -6.39 -0.25 -8.70
N GLU A 32 -6.46 0.32 -9.91
CA GLU A 32 -6.97 -0.36 -11.11
C GLU A 32 -6.21 -1.68 -11.36
N SER A 33 -4.89 -1.62 -11.39
CA SER A 33 -4.05 -2.83 -11.56
C SER A 33 -4.37 -3.92 -10.53
N GLY A 34 -4.66 -3.55 -9.28
CA GLY A 34 -5.05 -4.47 -8.22
C GLY A 34 -6.45 -5.07 -8.41
N LEU A 35 -7.42 -4.26 -8.85
CA LEU A 35 -8.80 -4.69 -9.11
C LEU A 35 -8.91 -5.69 -10.26
N TYR A 36 -8.00 -5.61 -11.24
CA TYR A 36 -7.94 -6.52 -12.38
C TYR A 36 -7.26 -7.86 -12.08
N ALA A 37 -6.76 -8.08 -10.85
CA ALA A 37 -6.27 -9.38 -10.44
C ALA A 37 -7.40 -10.43 -10.46
N ALA A 38 -7.06 -11.67 -10.84
CA ALA A 38 -8.02 -12.77 -10.83
C ALA A 38 -8.63 -12.96 -9.43
N SER A 39 -9.95 -13.07 -9.37
CA SER A 39 -10.70 -13.33 -8.14
C SER A 39 -11.49 -14.64 -8.25
N GLY A 40 -11.63 -15.35 -7.13
CA GLY A 40 -12.37 -16.60 -7.09
C GLY A 40 -13.80 -16.42 -7.62
N LYS A 41 -14.17 -17.19 -8.64
CA LYS A 41 -15.49 -17.09 -9.31
C LYS A 41 -15.83 -15.68 -9.84
N GLY A 42 -14.84 -14.81 -10.07
CA GLY A 42 -15.06 -13.44 -10.53
C GLY A 42 -15.74 -12.53 -9.49
N GLN A 43 -15.72 -12.91 -8.21
CA GLN A 43 -16.46 -12.21 -7.14
C GLN A 43 -15.95 -10.79 -6.86
N GLN A 44 -14.71 -10.47 -7.24
CA GLN A 44 -14.11 -9.16 -6.97
C GLN A 44 -14.26 -8.76 -5.49
N SER A 45 -14.05 -9.73 -4.60
CA SER A 45 -14.21 -9.55 -3.14
C SER A 45 -13.27 -8.53 -2.48
N PRO A 46 -12.07 -8.21 -2.99
CA PRO A 46 -11.23 -7.20 -2.37
C PRO A 46 -11.84 -5.79 -2.44
N ILE A 47 -11.85 -5.08 -1.31
CA ILE A 47 -12.13 -3.65 -1.24
C ILE A 47 -10.82 -2.93 -0.99
N ILE A 48 -10.48 -1.97 -1.85
CA ILE A 48 -9.28 -1.14 -1.71
C ILE A 48 -9.69 0.24 -1.21
N ILE A 49 -9.12 0.66 -0.08
CA ILE A 49 -9.34 1.99 0.50
C ILE A 49 -8.04 2.80 0.39
N SER A 50 -8.07 3.87 -0.40
CA SER A 50 -6.95 4.81 -0.52
C SER A 50 -6.99 5.84 0.60
N VAL A 51 -6.10 5.69 1.60
CA VAL A 51 -5.98 6.63 2.72
C VAL A 51 -4.94 7.69 2.39
N THR A 52 -5.39 8.85 1.93
CA THR A 52 -4.53 10.01 1.62
C THR A 52 -4.56 11.10 2.69
N ASN A 53 -5.56 11.08 3.57
CA ASN A 53 -5.63 11.99 4.71
C ASN A 53 -4.60 11.58 5.78
N LYS A 54 -3.68 12.49 6.09
CA LYS A 54 -2.57 12.23 7.02
C LYS A 54 -3.02 11.90 8.44
N GLU A 55 -4.01 12.61 8.97
CA GLU A 55 -4.50 12.39 10.34
C GLU A 55 -5.11 10.99 10.49
N LEU A 56 -5.92 10.57 9.52
CA LEU A 56 -6.49 9.22 9.49
C LEU A 56 -5.38 8.16 9.39
N ARG A 57 -4.40 8.36 8.51
CA ARG A 57 -3.24 7.46 8.39
C ARG A 57 -2.48 7.33 9.70
N ASP A 58 -2.19 8.46 10.37
CA ASP A 58 -1.42 8.48 11.62
C ASP A 58 -2.20 7.80 12.76
N LYS A 59 -3.53 7.93 12.77
CA LYS A 59 -4.41 7.17 13.69
C LYS A 59 -4.32 5.66 13.44
N LEU A 60 -4.39 5.22 12.19
CA LEU A 60 -4.27 3.79 11.82
C LEU A 60 -2.89 3.23 12.18
N SER A 61 -1.82 3.98 11.93
CA SER A 61 -0.45 3.60 12.28
C SER A 61 -0.31 3.38 13.80
N LYS A 62 -0.78 4.32 14.63
CA LYS A 62 -0.77 4.18 16.11
C LYS A 62 -1.56 2.96 16.60
N MET A 63 -2.73 2.71 16.03
CA MET A 63 -3.53 1.53 16.37
C MET A 63 -2.81 0.23 16.03
N ASN A 64 -2.21 0.16 14.84
CA ASN A 64 -1.44 -1.01 14.41
C ASN A 64 -0.19 -1.20 15.29
N CYS A 65 0.48 -0.10 15.67
CA CYS A 65 1.63 -0.11 16.55
C CYS A 65 1.31 -0.78 17.90
N LYS A 66 0.16 -0.40 18.49
CA LYS A 66 -0.33 -0.97 19.74
C LYS A 66 -0.68 -2.45 19.60
N ILE A 67 -1.33 -2.86 18.51
CA ILE A 67 -1.75 -4.25 18.27
C ILE A 67 -0.53 -5.18 18.17
N GLY A 68 0.52 -4.77 17.46
CA GLY A 68 1.72 -5.62 17.34
C GLY A 68 2.73 -5.47 18.47
N GLY A 69 2.40 -4.73 19.54
CA GLY A 69 3.25 -4.66 20.74
C GLY A 69 4.59 -3.92 20.52
N TRP A 70 4.66 -3.01 19.55
CA TRP A 70 5.84 -2.19 19.32
C TRP A 70 5.86 -0.96 20.23
N LYS A 71 7.03 -0.30 20.33
CA LYS A 71 7.19 0.95 21.07
C LYS A 71 6.33 2.06 20.46
N GLU A 72 5.80 2.97 21.28
CA GLU A 72 4.83 3.99 20.84
C GLU A 72 5.35 4.96 19.76
N ASP A 73 6.67 5.12 19.65
CA ASP A 73 7.35 5.95 18.66
C ASP A 73 7.68 5.19 17.35
N PHE A 74 7.41 3.89 17.28
CA PHE A 74 7.60 3.08 16.09
C PHE A 74 6.44 3.27 15.10
N ASP A 75 6.77 3.53 13.84
CA ASP A 75 5.77 3.60 12.77
C ASP A 75 5.69 2.27 12.01
N PRO A 76 4.69 1.42 12.24
CA PRO A 76 4.61 0.09 11.64
C PRO A 76 4.41 0.08 10.13
N PHE A 77 4.17 1.23 9.48
CA PHE A 77 4.08 1.30 8.02
C PHE A 77 5.41 1.60 7.33
N TYR A 78 6.46 1.99 8.07
CA TYR A 78 7.76 2.39 7.51
C TYR A 78 8.94 1.65 8.17
#